data_AF-A0A091NS57-F1
#
_entry.id   AF-A0A091NS57-F1
#
_cell.length_a   1.000
_cell.length_b   1.000
_cell.length_c   1.000
_cell.angle_alpha   90.00
_cell.angle_beta   90.00
_cell.angle_gamma   90.00
#
_symmetry.space_group_name_H-M   'P 1'
#
loop_
_entity.id
_entity.type
_entity.pdbx_description
1 polymer ?
#
loop_
_entity_poly.entity_id
_entity_poly.type
_entity_poly.pdbx_seq_one_letter_code
_entity_poly.pdbx_strand_id
1 'polypeptide(L)' 'QPQNSLPDVVIWMLQGDRRVAYARVPAHQVLFSRNVSGCCGKNCGKLQTVFLKV' A
#
# COMPACT_ATOMS: atom_id res chain seq x y z
N GLN A 1 -21.27 7.02 -11.76
CA GLN A 1 -20.58 6.03 -10.90
C GLN A 1 -19.66 6.78 -9.97
N PRO A 2 -19.58 6.49 -8.66
CA PRO A 2 -18.63 7.19 -7.80
C PRO A 2 -17.23 6.74 -8.20
N GLN A 3 -16.46 7.67 -8.75
CA GLN A 3 -15.05 7.50 -9.11
C GLN A 3 -14.21 8.10 -7.99
N ASN A 4 -13.63 7.25 -7.15
CA ASN A 4 -12.27 7.41 -6.59
C ASN A 4 -11.96 6.19 -5.70
N SER A 5 -11.58 5.08 -6.34
CA SER A 5 -10.80 4.08 -5.62
C SER A 5 -9.42 4.69 -5.37
N LEU A 6 -9.11 5.02 -4.11
CA LEU A 6 -7.75 5.37 -3.71
C LEU A 6 -6.76 4.40 -4.38
N PRO A 7 -5.80 4.89 -5.17
CA PRO A 7 -4.93 4.01 -5.95
C PRO A 7 -4.12 3.14 -4.99
N ASP A 8 -3.95 1.87 -5.34
CA ASP A 8 -3.09 0.98 -4.55
C ASP A 8 -1.66 1.52 -4.52
N VAL A 9 -0.99 1.30 -3.39
CA VAL A 9 0.47 1.43 -3.29
C VAL A 9 1.09 0.22 -3.96
N VAL A 10 2.07 0.43 -4.83
CA VAL A 10 2.85 -0.65 -5.43
C VAL A 10 4.27 -0.63 -4.86
N ILE A 11 4.69 -1.75 -4.29
CA ILE A 11 6.06 -1.97 -3.85
C ILE A 11 6.76 -2.75 -4.95
N TRP A 12 7.85 -2.21 -5.50
CA TRP A 12 8.67 -2.87 -6.52
C TRP A 12 9.98 -3.38 -5.91
N MET A 13 10.35 -4.60 -6.26
CA MET A 13 11.72 -5.09 -6.08
C MET A 13 12.50 -4.78 -7.35
N LEU A 14 13.67 -4.19 -7.18
CA LEU A 14 14.54 -3.77 -8.27
C LEU A 14 15.83 -4.59 -8.30
N GLN A 15 16.30 -4.89 -9.50
CA GLN A 15 17.64 -5.41 -9.79
C GLN A 15 18.26 -4.47 -10.83
N GLY A 16 19.04 -3.48 -10.36
CA GLY A 16 19.39 -2.32 -11.17
C GLY A 16 18.12 -1.54 -11.54
N ASP A 17 17.97 -1.20 -12.83
CA ASP A 17 16.77 -0.50 -13.34
C ASP A 17 15.60 -1.44 -13.65
N ARG A 18 15.78 -2.76 -13.52
CA ARG A 18 14.75 -3.75 -13.81
C ARG A 18 13.87 -4.00 -12.59
N ARG A 19 12.55 -3.89 -12.76
CA ARG A 19 11.54 -4.38 -11.81
C ARG A 19 11.43 -5.90 -11.92
N VAL A 20 11.71 -6.63 -10.84
CA VAL A 20 11.77 -8.11 -10.84
C VAL A 20 10.69 -8.80 -10.01
N ALA A 21 10.04 -8.07 -9.12
CA ALA A 21 8.88 -8.54 -8.38
C ALA A 21 8.08 -7.35 -7.84
N TYR A 22 6.83 -7.58 -7.43
CA TYR A 22 5.96 -6.54 -6.90
C TYR A 22 4.94 -7.02 -5.88
N ALA A 23 4.46 -6.10 -5.07
CA ALA A 23 3.23 -6.28 -4.29
C ALA A 23 2.34 -5.05 -4.43
N ARG A 24 1.03 -5.28 -4.53
CA ARG A 24 0.01 -4.22 -4.48
C ARG A 24 -0.61 -4.22 -3.09
N VAL A 25 -0.59 -3.07 -2.44
CA VAL A 25 -1.17 -2.83 -1.13
C VAL A 25 -2.29 -1.81 -1.28
N PRO A 26 -3.55 -2.14 -0.96
CA PRO A 26 -4.63 -1.18 -1.04
C PRO A 26 -4.37 0.01 -0.12
N ALA A 27 -4.35 1.23 -0.66
CA ALA A 27 -3.93 2.42 0.09
C ALA A 27 -4.77 2.64 1.37
N HIS A 28 -6.08 2.39 1.30
CA HIS A 28 -6.98 2.51 2.46
C HIS A 28 -6.60 1.60 3.64
N GLN A 29 -5.75 0.59 3.46
CA GLN A 29 -5.27 -0.25 4.56
C GLN A 29 -4.06 0.33 5.29
N VAL A 30 -3.30 1.24 4.66
CA VAL A 30 -2.05 1.78 5.19
C VAL A 30 -2.04 3.31 5.34
N LEU A 31 -3.10 4.00 4.90
CA LEU A 31 -3.26 5.44 5.06
C LEU A 31 -3.19 5.87 6.53
N PHE A 32 -2.57 7.02 6.76
CA PHE A 32 -2.48 7.68 8.06
C PHE A 32 -3.25 9.00 8.06
N SER A 33 -3.94 9.30 9.14
CA SER A 33 -4.60 10.58 9.38
C SER A 33 -4.37 11.03 10.82
N ARG A 34 -3.95 12.28 11.03
CA ARG A 34 -3.81 12.87 12.38
C ARG A 34 -5.13 13.39 12.94
N ASN A 35 -6.07 13.76 12.07
CA ASN A 35 -7.20 14.63 12.45
C ASN A 35 -8.48 13.84 12.75
N VAL A 36 -8.56 12.56 12.37
CA VAL A 36 -9.77 11.76 12.55
C VAL A 36 -9.39 10.38 13.07
N SER A 37 -9.61 10.16 14.38
CA SER A 37 -9.44 8.87 15.05
C SER A 37 -10.43 7.86 14.46
N GLY A 38 -9.97 7.08 13.48
CA GLY A 38 -10.78 6.10 12.75
C GLY A 38 -10.60 6.13 11.23
N CYS A 39 -9.96 7.18 10.69
CA CYS A 39 -9.62 7.26 9.27
C CYS A 39 -8.21 6.74 8.92
N CYS A 40 -7.54 6.10 9.88
CA CYS A 40 -6.31 5.36 9.61
C CYS A 40 -6.68 3.98 9.04
N GLY A 41 -5.89 3.52 8.08
CA GLY A 41 -6.01 2.17 7.58
C GLY A 41 -5.71 1.14 8.66
N LYS A 42 -6.33 -0.04 8.56
CA LYS A 42 -6.20 -1.12 9.56
C LYS A 42 -4.75 -1.57 9.85
N ASN A 43 -3.84 -1.36 8.90
CA ASN A 43 -2.41 -1.71 8.97
C ASN A 43 -1.52 -0.47 9.17
N CYS A 44 -2.09 0.72 9.36
CA CYS A 44 -1.34 1.95 9.59
C CYS A 44 -0.41 1.81 10.82
N GLY A 45 0.88 2.12 10.64
CA GLY A 45 1.88 2.07 11.71
C GLY A 45 2.25 0.66 12.21
N LYS A 46 1.74 -0.40 11.56
CA LYS A 46 2.04 -1.79 11.93
C LYS A 46 3.13 -2.35 11.03
N LEU A 47 4.09 -3.07 11.62
CA LEU A 47 5.03 -3.88 10.86
C LEU A 47 4.27 -5.00 10.14
N GLN A 48 4.56 -5.21 8.85
CA GLN A 48 3.90 -6.22 8.01
C GLN A 48 4.95 -6.96 7.17
N THR A 49 4.75 -8.26 6.99
CA THR A 49 5.49 -9.07 6.01
C THR A 49 4.63 -9.23 4.77
N VAL A 50 5.16 -8.89 3.59
CA VAL A 50 4.45 -9.01 2.31
C VAL A 50 5.18 -9.98 1.40
N PHE A 51 4.44 -10.84 0.71
CA PHE A 51 4.98 -11.70 -0.34
C PHE A 51 4.93 -10.96 -1.67
N LEU A 52 6.05 -10.94 -2.39
CA LEU A 52 6.12 -10.34 -3.72
C LEU A 52 5.72 -11.37 -4.78
N LYS A 53 5.00 -10.91 -5.79
CA LYS A 53 4.74 -11.63 -7.03
C LYS A 53 5.89 -11.35 -8.00
N VAL A 54 6.49 -12.41 -8.56
CA VAL A 54 7.46 -12.31 -9.65
C VAL A 54 6.72 -11.94 -10.94
#